data_AF-A0A1Y1XKL0-F1
#
_entry.id   AF-A0A1Y1XKL0-F1
#
_cell.length_a   1.000
_cell.length_b   1.000
_cell.length_c   1.000
_cell.angle_alpha   90.00
_cell.angle_beta   90.00
_cell.angle_gamma   90.00
#
_symmetry.space_group_name_H-M   'P 1'
#
loop_
_entity.id
_entity.type
_entity.pdbx_description
1 polymer ?
#
loop_
_entity_poly.entity_id
_entity_poly.type
_entity_poly.pdbx_seq_one_letter_code
_entity_poly.pdbx_strand_id
1 'polypeptide(L)'
;IKKITTRIYIGDATNFENVILTSAMTAREVIKDLMRKKGIPDTPEWTLFELCNDFGVERPLKEWEIVTDIITSWDIQKTKNAIIMKKYNYYESLRASSAVGRFPSIRGKLYTETKPGKYNKRQFELRPNGLYYYKKKATQETLFVNLSSYDVYTLLIHMPNAPTEFAFAIKSTDPIHFFEDKKKYIHYLYAEDINSLFDWVMSIRQGKVNNINNIYIKKKKN
;
A
#
# COMPACT_ATOMS: atom_id res chain seq x y z
N ILE A 1 -6.40 26.20 8.83
CA ILE A 1 -6.25 24.92 8.09
C ILE A 1 -4.93 24.96 7.34
N LYS A 2 -3.99 24.07 7.64
CA LYS A 2 -2.72 23.97 6.93
C LYS A 2 -3.00 23.52 5.48
N LYS A 3 -2.44 24.23 4.52
CA LYS A 3 -2.56 23.91 3.08
C LYS A 3 -1.17 23.55 2.55
N ILE A 4 -1.11 22.54 1.69
CA ILE A 4 0.10 22.22 0.93
C ILE A 4 -0.25 22.28 -0.56
N THR A 5 0.65 22.83 -1.37
CA THR A 5 0.52 22.76 -2.83
C THR A 5 1.45 21.68 -3.32
N THR A 6 0.92 20.73 -4.10
CA THR A 6 1.71 19.64 -4.67
C THR A 6 1.30 19.37 -6.10
N ARG A 7 2.17 18.68 -6.85
CA ARG A 7 1.86 18.17 -8.18
C ARG A 7 1.15 16.83 -8.06
N ILE A 8 0.05 16.68 -8.79
CA ILE A 8 -0.59 15.39 -9.01
C ILE A 8 -0.51 15.08 -10.49
N TYR A 9 0.19 14.01 -10.83
CA TYR A 9 0.35 13.52 -12.19
C TYR A 9 -0.94 12.84 -12.67
N ILE A 10 -1.19 12.80 -13.98
CA ILE A 10 -2.43 12.27 -14.56
C ILE A 10 -2.08 11.37 -15.74
N GLY A 11 -2.35 10.08 -15.60
CA GLY A 11 -2.06 9.05 -16.60
C GLY A 11 -0.58 8.65 -16.66
N ASP A 12 0.31 9.63 -16.83
CA ASP A 12 1.76 9.46 -16.95
C ASP A 12 2.53 10.53 -16.14
N ALA A 13 3.87 10.46 -16.21
CA ALA A 13 4.78 11.37 -15.48
C ALA A 13 4.97 12.75 -16.14
N THR A 14 4.30 13.04 -17.26
CA THR A 14 4.48 14.29 -18.03
C THR A 14 3.32 15.26 -17.85
N ASN A 15 2.10 14.76 -17.66
CA ASN A 15 0.92 15.57 -17.44
C ASN A 15 0.61 15.68 -15.94
N PHE A 16 0.57 16.90 -15.39
CA PHE A 16 0.25 17.12 -13.99
C PHE A 16 -0.57 18.40 -13.74
N GLU A 17 -1.19 18.45 -12.57
CA GLU A 17 -1.85 19.64 -12.04
C GLU A 17 -1.25 20.04 -10.69
N ASN A 18 -1.13 21.35 -10.46
CA ASN A 18 -0.83 21.87 -9.12
C ASN A 18 -2.13 21.91 -8.32
N VAL A 19 -2.19 21.11 -7.26
CA VAL A 19 -3.38 20.97 -6.40
C VAL A 19 -3.07 21.53 -5.02
N ILE A 20 -3.98 22.35 -4.50
CA ILE A 20 -3.94 22.84 -3.12
C ILE A 20 -4.68 21.83 -2.26
N LEU A 21 -3.94 21.09 -1.45
CA LEU A 21 -4.49 20.11 -0.53
C LEU A 21 -4.68 20.73 0.86
N THR A 22 -5.79 20.39 1.50
CA THR A 22 -6.02 20.66 2.93
C THR A 22 -5.81 19.39 3.75
N SER A 23 -5.64 19.53 5.07
CA SER A 23 -5.48 18.40 6.00
C SER A 23 -6.70 17.48 6.12
N ALA A 24 -7.79 17.76 5.41
CA ALA A 24 -9.01 16.95 5.42
C ALA A 24 -9.35 16.38 4.04
N MET A 25 -8.59 16.73 2.99
CA MET A 25 -8.89 16.27 1.64
C MET A 25 -8.54 14.80 1.46
N THR A 26 -9.59 14.02 1.22
CA THR A 26 -9.52 12.60 0.90
C THR A 26 -9.06 12.38 -0.55
N ALA A 27 -8.56 11.19 -0.85
CA ALA A 27 -8.22 10.78 -2.20
C ALA A 27 -9.41 10.94 -3.15
N ARG A 28 -10.63 10.61 -2.70
CA ARG A 28 -11.86 10.74 -3.49
C ARG A 28 -12.17 12.20 -3.86
N GLU A 29 -12.05 13.12 -2.91
CA GLU A 29 -12.31 14.55 -3.17
C GLU A 29 -11.29 15.11 -4.16
N VAL A 30 -10.02 14.76 -3.99
CA VAL A 30 -8.94 15.18 -4.90
C VAL A 30 -9.18 14.67 -6.32
N ILE A 31 -9.59 13.40 -6.49
CA ILE A 31 -9.94 12.83 -7.80
C ILE A 31 -11.08 13.62 -8.43
N LYS A 32 -12.20 13.82 -7.71
CA LYS A 32 -13.36 14.56 -8.22
C LYS A 32 -13.02 15.98 -8.66
N ASP A 33 -12.20 16.68 -7.87
CA ASP A 33 -11.76 18.04 -8.19
C ASP A 33 -10.92 18.08 -9.46
N LEU A 34 -9.98 17.13 -9.62
CA LEU A 34 -9.15 17.01 -10.82
C LEU A 34 -9.98 16.68 -12.06
N MET A 35 -10.94 15.75 -11.94
CA MET A 35 -11.80 15.36 -13.05
C MET A 35 -12.68 16.51 -13.52
N ARG A 36 -13.28 17.25 -12.59
CA ARG A 36 -14.03 18.48 -12.90
C ARG A 36 -13.14 19.53 -13.58
N LYS A 37 -11.94 19.76 -13.05
CA LYS A 37 -10.99 20.77 -13.58
C LYS A 37 -10.51 20.43 -14.99
N LYS A 38 -10.31 19.15 -15.30
CA LYS A 38 -9.76 18.67 -16.58
C LYS A 38 -10.81 18.20 -17.58
N GLY A 39 -12.10 18.19 -17.21
CA GLY A 39 -13.16 17.64 -18.05
C GLY A 39 -13.03 16.13 -18.29
N ILE A 40 -12.46 15.39 -17.34
CA ILE A 40 -12.28 13.93 -17.45
C ILE A 40 -13.61 13.25 -17.07
N PRO A 41 -14.11 12.28 -17.86
CA PRO A 41 -15.36 11.57 -17.56
C PRO A 41 -15.34 10.90 -16.18
N ASP A 42 -16.37 11.17 -15.37
CA ASP A 42 -16.58 10.55 -14.04
C ASP A 42 -16.80 9.04 -14.18
N THR A 43 -15.75 8.28 -13.91
CA THR A 43 -15.67 6.84 -14.12
C THR A 43 -14.94 6.24 -12.94
N PRO A 44 -15.44 5.14 -12.35
CA PRO A 44 -15.02 4.68 -11.03
C PRO A 44 -13.56 4.25 -10.98
N GLU A 45 -12.95 3.89 -12.10
CA GLU A 45 -11.60 3.32 -12.10
C GLU A 45 -10.49 4.37 -11.93
N TRP A 46 -10.79 5.68 -11.96
CA TRP A 46 -9.78 6.70 -11.68
C TRP A 46 -9.37 6.65 -10.20
N THR A 47 -8.08 6.42 -9.97
CA THR A 47 -7.54 6.16 -8.64
C THR A 47 -6.23 6.92 -8.46
N LEU A 48 -6.02 7.49 -7.27
CA LEU A 48 -4.71 8.02 -6.88
C LEU A 48 -3.79 6.88 -6.47
N PHE A 49 -2.54 6.93 -6.91
CA PHE A 49 -1.47 6.06 -6.49
C PHE A 49 -0.39 6.86 -5.79
N GLU A 50 0.14 6.28 -4.73
CA GLU A 50 1.42 6.67 -4.14
C GLU A 50 2.51 5.95 -4.94
N LEU A 51 3.40 6.72 -5.57
CA LEU A 51 4.61 6.22 -6.20
C LEU A 51 5.78 6.43 -5.24
N CYS A 52 6.33 5.33 -4.74
CA CYS A 52 7.55 5.31 -3.94
C CYS A 52 8.75 5.06 -4.85
N ASN A 53 9.12 6.05 -5.66
CA ASN A 53 10.10 5.90 -6.75
C ASN A 53 11.48 5.44 -6.27
N ASP A 54 11.91 5.85 -5.08
CA ASP A 54 13.22 5.44 -4.53
C ASP A 54 13.30 3.95 -4.20
N PHE A 55 12.13 3.30 -4.08
CA PHE A 55 12.00 1.86 -3.83
C PHE A 55 11.47 1.09 -5.04
N GLY A 56 11.10 1.80 -6.11
CA GLY A 56 10.48 1.23 -7.30
C GLY A 56 9.16 0.51 -7.00
N VAL A 57 8.33 1.05 -6.11
CA VAL A 57 7.03 0.44 -5.75
C VAL A 57 5.90 1.46 -5.80
N GLU A 58 4.68 0.98 -5.95
CA GLU A 58 3.47 1.80 -5.92
C GLU A 58 2.32 1.13 -5.19
N ARG A 59 1.34 1.92 -4.75
CA ARG A 59 0.06 1.40 -4.28
C ARG A 59 -1.10 2.35 -4.63
N PRO A 60 -2.30 1.81 -4.85
CA PRO A 60 -3.50 2.64 -4.89
C PRO A 60 -3.86 3.16 -3.49
N LEU A 61 -4.37 4.39 -3.44
CA LEU A 61 -4.96 4.99 -2.25
C LEU A 61 -6.44 4.55 -2.14
N LYS A 62 -6.87 4.29 -0.91
CA LYS A 62 -8.26 4.06 -0.55
C LYS A 62 -9.04 5.38 -0.58
N GLU A 63 -10.34 5.35 -0.86
CA GLU A 63 -11.14 6.57 -1.10
C GLU A 63 -11.06 7.60 0.05
N TRP A 64 -10.96 7.12 1.29
CA TRP A 64 -10.94 7.93 2.51
C TRP A 64 -9.54 8.33 2.99
N GLU A 65 -8.48 7.86 2.33
CA GLU A 65 -7.13 8.24 2.75
C GLU A 65 -6.90 9.73 2.51
N ILE A 66 -6.33 10.41 3.52
CA ILE A 66 -6.03 11.84 3.47
C ILE A 66 -4.71 12.05 2.75
N VAL A 67 -4.73 12.75 1.61
CA VAL A 67 -3.56 12.82 0.72
C VAL A 67 -2.37 13.52 1.38
N THR A 68 -2.61 14.49 2.27
CA THR A 68 -1.56 15.17 3.02
C THR A 68 -0.84 14.24 4.01
N ASP A 69 -1.52 13.24 4.56
CA ASP A 69 -0.92 12.30 5.52
C ASP A 69 0.08 11.39 4.80
N ILE A 70 -0.24 10.99 3.56
CA ILE A 70 0.67 10.24 2.70
C ILE A 70 1.91 11.08 2.40
N ILE A 71 1.73 12.31 1.92
CA ILE A 71 2.84 13.18 1.51
C ILE A 71 3.76 13.52 2.70
N THR A 72 3.20 13.73 3.89
CA THR A 72 3.98 14.07 5.10
C THR A 72 4.73 12.89 5.69
N SER A 73 4.38 11.65 5.32
CA SER A 73 5.16 10.45 5.67
C SER A 73 6.49 10.35 4.90
N TRP A 74 6.62 11.07 3.78
CA TRP A 74 7.82 11.05 2.94
C TRP A 74 8.92 11.93 3.51
N ASP A 75 10.19 11.53 3.28
CA ASP A 75 11.32 12.46 3.44
C ASP A 75 11.42 13.30 2.16
N ILE A 76 10.67 14.42 2.11
CA ILE A 76 10.52 15.25 0.90
C ILE A 76 11.86 15.79 0.39
N GLN A 77 12.88 15.91 1.26
CA GLN A 77 14.21 16.37 0.85
C GLN A 77 15.03 15.30 0.13
N LYS A 78 14.71 14.01 0.37
CA LYS A 78 15.50 12.89 -0.14
C LYS A 78 14.76 12.01 -1.13
N THR A 79 13.43 12.06 -1.10
CA THR A 79 12.60 11.16 -1.89
C THR A 79 12.13 11.78 -3.18
N LYS A 80 12.00 10.95 -4.22
CA LYS A 80 11.40 11.32 -5.50
C LYS A 80 9.95 10.85 -5.61
N ASN A 81 9.30 10.65 -4.47
CA ASN A 81 7.95 10.12 -4.41
C ASN A 81 6.94 11.07 -5.07
N ALA A 82 5.87 10.51 -5.61
CA ALA A 82 4.86 11.26 -6.34
C ALA A 82 3.45 10.70 -6.11
N ILE A 83 2.44 11.54 -6.35
CA ILE A 83 1.05 11.10 -6.47
C ILE A 83 0.66 11.14 -7.94
N ILE A 84 0.08 10.05 -8.44
CA ILE A 84 -0.43 9.95 -9.82
C ILE A 84 -1.88 9.49 -9.82
N MET A 85 -2.71 10.10 -10.66
CA MET A 85 -4.08 9.66 -10.94
C MET A 85 -4.08 8.80 -12.20
N LYS A 86 -4.46 7.52 -12.09
CA LYS A 86 -4.52 6.59 -13.22
C LYS A 86 -5.68 5.59 -13.07
N LYS A 87 -5.99 4.89 -14.16
CA LYS A 87 -7.03 3.85 -14.18
C LYS A 87 -6.60 2.60 -13.40
N TYR A 88 -7.52 2.04 -12.62
CA TYR A 88 -7.29 0.85 -11.80
C TYR A 88 -8.50 -0.09 -11.80
N ASN A 89 -8.30 -1.28 -12.35
CA ASN A 89 -9.38 -2.26 -12.56
C ASN A 89 -9.93 -2.88 -11.26
N TYR A 90 -9.19 -2.79 -10.15
CA TYR A 90 -9.63 -3.31 -8.85
C TYR A 90 -10.10 -2.20 -7.91
N TYR A 91 -10.62 -1.10 -8.46
CA TYR A 91 -11.13 0.06 -7.71
C TYR A 91 -12.12 -0.33 -6.60
N GLU A 92 -12.99 -1.32 -6.84
CA GLU A 92 -13.94 -1.78 -5.82
C GLU A 92 -13.25 -2.22 -4.51
N SER A 93 -12.00 -2.69 -4.56
CA SER A 93 -11.21 -3.04 -3.37
C SER A 93 -10.72 -1.84 -2.53
N LEU A 94 -10.93 -0.62 -3.02
CA LEU A 94 -10.50 0.64 -2.41
C LEU A 94 -11.64 1.38 -1.70
N ARG A 95 -12.86 0.84 -1.77
CA ARG A 95 -14.07 1.44 -1.21
C ARG A 95 -14.32 0.96 0.21
N ALA A 96 -14.90 1.81 1.04
CA ALA A 96 -15.12 1.45 2.45
C ALA A 96 -16.11 0.28 2.58
N SER A 97 -17.01 0.15 1.60
CA SER A 97 -17.97 -0.94 1.45
C SER A 97 -17.34 -2.27 1.07
N SER A 98 -16.08 -2.30 0.61
CA SER A 98 -15.39 -3.54 0.26
C SER A 98 -15.00 -4.37 1.48
N ALA A 99 -14.99 -3.76 2.66
CA ALA A 99 -14.83 -4.44 3.93
C ALA A 99 -16.15 -5.09 4.34
N VAL A 100 -16.47 -6.20 3.68
CA VAL A 100 -17.65 -7.02 3.95
C VAL A 100 -17.25 -8.36 4.55
N GLY A 101 -17.84 -8.68 5.70
CA GLY A 101 -17.76 -10.00 6.31
C GLY A 101 -16.51 -10.26 7.15
N ARG A 102 -15.89 -11.41 6.92
CA ARG A 102 -14.75 -11.92 7.71
C ARG A 102 -13.44 -11.38 7.16
N PHE A 103 -12.48 -11.14 8.06
CA PHE A 103 -11.11 -10.79 7.68
C PHE A 103 -10.52 -11.84 6.73
N PRO A 104 -9.83 -11.44 5.64
CA PRO A 104 -9.24 -12.38 4.69
C PRO A 104 -8.14 -13.19 5.37
N SER A 105 -8.38 -14.48 5.57
CA SER A 105 -7.38 -15.41 6.10
C SER A 105 -6.70 -16.11 4.94
N ILE A 106 -5.46 -15.72 4.65
CA ILE A 106 -4.61 -16.38 3.65
C ILE A 106 -3.37 -16.95 4.34
N ARG A 107 -3.03 -18.18 3.98
CA ARG A 107 -1.83 -18.88 4.45
C ARG A 107 -1.15 -19.52 3.26
N GLY A 108 0.15 -19.30 3.11
CA GLY A 108 0.90 -19.75 1.95
C GLY A 108 2.40 -19.58 2.12
N LYS A 109 3.17 -20.08 1.16
CA LYS A 109 4.62 -19.91 1.18
C LYS A 109 5.00 -18.64 0.43
N LEU A 110 5.91 -17.87 1.01
CA LEU A 110 6.55 -16.72 0.34
C LEU A 110 8.06 -16.83 0.49
N TYR A 111 8.78 -16.34 -0.50
CA TYR A 111 10.21 -16.14 -0.37
C TYR A 111 10.49 -14.76 0.23
N THR A 112 11.46 -14.70 1.13
CA THR A 112 11.98 -13.47 1.71
C THR A 112 13.49 -13.48 1.68
N GLU A 113 14.08 -12.31 1.47
CA GLU A 113 15.53 -12.16 1.49
C GLU A 113 16.03 -12.23 2.95
N THR A 114 17.00 -13.11 3.19
CA THR A 114 17.62 -13.27 4.53
C THR A 114 19.00 -12.65 4.61
N LYS A 115 19.72 -12.66 3.48
CA LYS A 115 20.95 -11.93 3.23
C LYS A 115 20.89 -11.44 1.79
N PRO A 116 21.60 -10.37 1.42
CA PRO A 116 21.66 -9.92 0.03
C PRO A 116 21.87 -11.09 -0.96
N GLY A 117 20.93 -11.27 -1.89
CA GLY A 117 20.90 -12.35 -2.90
C GLY A 117 20.55 -13.75 -2.37
N LYS A 118 20.26 -13.92 -1.07
CA LYS A 118 19.92 -15.20 -0.45
C LYS A 118 18.50 -15.21 0.09
N TYR A 119 17.65 -15.94 -0.61
CA TYR A 119 16.23 -16.05 -0.32
C TYR A 119 15.89 -17.33 0.44
N ASN A 120 14.94 -17.24 1.35
CA ASN A 120 14.38 -18.38 2.06
C ASN A 120 12.87 -18.42 1.90
N LYS A 121 12.35 -19.59 1.53
CA LYS A 121 10.93 -19.88 1.51
C LYS A 121 10.43 -20.17 2.91
N ARG A 122 9.41 -19.44 3.37
CA ARG A 122 8.80 -19.59 4.69
C ARG A 122 7.28 -19.64 4.56
N GLN A 123 6.63 -20.30 5.51
CA GLN A 123 5.18 -20.27 5.61
C GLN A 123 4.78 -18.92 6.22
N PHE A 124 3.84 -18.24 5.58
CA PHE A 124 3.24 -16.99 6.02
C PHE A 124 1.75 -17.16 6.26
N GLU A 125 1.21 -16.32 7.13
CA GLU A 125 -0.22 -16.25 7.43
C GLU A 125 -0.64 -14.81 7.71
N LEU A 126 -1.67 -14.35 7.00
CA LEU A 126 -2.30 -13.07 7.25
C LEU A 126 -3.36 -13.20 8.35
N ARG A 127 -3.28 -12.32 9.35
CA ARG A 127 -4.24 -12.25 10.47
C ARG A 127 -4.65 -10.79 10.69
N PRO A 128 -5.74 -10.53 11.44
CA PRO A 128 -6.20 -9.16 11.72
C PRO A 128 -5.11 -8.19 12.16
N ASN A 129 -4.20 -8.63 13.04
CA ASN A 129 -3.18 -7.75 13.60
C ASN A 129 -1.94 -7.58 12.71
N GLY A 130 -1.70 -8.47 11.75
CA GLY A 130 -0.39 -8.56 11.14
C GLY A 130 -0.20 -9.73 10.18
N LEU A 131 0.92 -9.66 9.47
CA LEU A 131 1.45 -10.78 8.72
C LEU A 131 2.43 -11.53 9.61
N TYR A 132 2.28 -12.85 9.72
CA TYR A 132 3.10 -13.72 10.55
C TYR A 132 3.86 -14.71 9.67
N TYR A 133 5.02 -15.16 10.14
CA TYR A 133 5.74 -16.27 9.50
C TYR A 133 6.18 -17.33 10.51
N TYR A 134 6.44 -18.53 9.99
CA TYR A 134 6.88 -19.69 10.77
C TYR A 134 8.30 -20.09 10.37
N LYS A 135 9.15 -20.41 11.34
CA LYS A 135 10.50 -20.95 11.06
C LYS A 135 10.36 -22.44 10.70
N LYS A 136 11.19 -22.93 9.76
CA LYS A 136 11.13 -24.30 9.18
C LYS A 136 10.98 -25.46 10.20
N LYS A 137 11.47 -25.31 11.43
CA LYS A 137 11.46 -26.33 12.49
C LYS A 137 10.81 -25.84 13.80
N ALA A 138 10.20 -24.65 13.81
CA ALA A 138 9.59 -24.11 15.01
C ALA A 138 8.07 -24.08 14.85
N THR A 139 7.36 -24.56 15.86
CA THR A 139 5.92 -24.32 16.06
C THR A 139 5.64 -22.85 16.40
N GLN A 140 6.67 -22.11 16.82
CA GLN A 140 6.56 -20.71 17.20
C GLN A 140 6.43 -19.79 15.98
N GLU A 141 5.33 -19.07 15.93
CA GLU A 141 5.10 -17.96 14.99
C GLU A 141 5.91 -16.72 15.36
N THR A 142 6.22 -15.89 14.37
CA THR A 142 6.86 -14.59 14.57
C THR A 142 6.08 -13.54 13.78
N LEU A 143 5.75 -12.41 14.42
CA LEU A 143 5.16 -11.27 13.74
C LEU A 143 6.18 -10.70 12.75
N PHE A 144 5.80 -10.61 11.48
CA PHE A 144 6.60 -10.00 10.44
C PHE A 144 6.41 -8.49 10.40
N VAL A 145 5.15 -8.05 10.25
CA VAL A 145 4.74 -6.64 10.20
C VAL A 145 3.34 -6.46 10.78
N ASN A 146 3.07 -5.29 11.35
CA ASN A 146 1.74 -4.89 11.82
C ASN A 146 0.97 -4.17 10.69
N LEU A 147 -0.25 -4.60 10.39
CA LEU A 147 -1.07 -3.99 9.33
C LEU A 147 -1.53 -2.56 9.67
N SER A 148 -1.43 -2.11 10.92
CA SER A 148 -1.74 -0.72 11.29
C SER A 148 -0.71 0.27 10.75
N SER A 149 0.56 -0.11 10.69
CA SER A 149 1.69 0.77 10.31
C SER A 149 2.35 0.40 8.98
N TYR A 150 1.84 -0.61 8.27
CA TYR A 150 2.34 -1.03 6.96
C TYR A 150 1.22 -1.14 5.92
N ASP A 151 1.55 -0.86 4.66
CA ASP A 151 0.70 -1.08 3.50
C ASP A 151 1.40 -1.99 2.48
N VAL A 152 0.60 -2.61 1.61
CA VAL A 152 1.08 -3.45 0.51
C VAL A 152 1.22 -2.64 -0.78
N TYR A 153 2.31 -2.89 -1.50
CA TYR A 153 2.71 -2.20 -2.72
C TYR A 153 3.07 -3.22 -3.81
N THR A 154 2.82 -2.88 -5.06
CA THR A 154 3.29 -3.61 -6.23
C THR A 154 4.58 -2.99 -6.76
N LEU A 155 5.42 -3.78 -7.43
CA LEU A 155 6.69 -3.29 -7.96
C LEU A 155 6.49 -2.62 -9.32
N LEU A 156 7.23 -1.55 -9.55
CA LEU A 156 7.41 -0.86 -10.84
C LEU A 156 8.70 -1.29 -11.55
N ILE A 157 9.58 -2.01 -10.85
CA ILE A 157 10.90 -2.43 -11.33
C ILE A 157 11.06 -3.93 -11.20
N HIS A 158 11.86 -4.51 -12.09
CA HIS A 158 12.31 -5.90 -11.94
C HIS A 158 13.41 -5.97 -10.87
N MET A 159 13.33 -6.97 -9.99
CA MET A 159 14.33 -7.21 -8.95
C MET A 159 15.36 -8.24 -9.44
N PRO A 160 16.62 -7.85 -9.68
CA PRO A 160 17.63 -8.78 -10.15
C PRO A 160 17.87 -9.91 -9.14
N ASN A 161 18.05 -11.13 -9.64
CA ASN A 161 18.31 -12.32 -8.84
C ASN A 161 17.18 -12.72 -7.87
N ALA A 162 15.98 -12.15 -8.04
CA ALA A 162 14.81 -12.56 -7.30
C ALA A 162 14.47 -14.05 -7.59
N PRO A 163 13.92 -14.78 -6.61
CA PRO A 163 13.58 -16.19 -6.78
C PRO A 163 12.42 -16.39 -7.76
N THR A 164 11.53 -15.41 -7.88
CA THR A 164 10.43 -15.35 -8.85
C THR A 164 10.19 -13.90 -9.25
N GLU A 165 9.52 -13.66 -10.38
CA GLU A 165 9.09 -12.31 -10.79
C GLU A 165 7.84 -11.83 -10.05
N PHE A 166 7.14 -12.72 -9.35
CA PHE A 166 5.85 -12.48 -8.69
C PHE A 166 6.03 -11.77 -7.34
N ALA A 167 6.56 -10.56 -7.38
CA ALA A 167 6.96 -9.80 -6.21
C ALA A 167 5.90 -8.78 -5.77
N PHE A 168 5.83 -8.57 -4.47
CA PHE A 168 5.19 -7.41 -3.86
C PHE A 168 6.05 -6.88 -2.71
N ALA A 169 5.77 -5.67 -2.27
CA ALA A 169 6.43 -5.08 -1.11
C ALA A 169 5.43 -4.78 -0.01
N ILE A 170 5.89 -4.82 1.24
CA ILE A 170 5.19 -4.27 2.38
C ILE A 170 6.07 -3.17 2.97
N LYS A 171 5.58 -1.93 2.94
CA LYS A 171 6.32 -0.73 3.35
C LYS A 171 5.56 -0.02 4.45
N SER A 172 6.30 0.54 5.41
CA SER A 172 5.69 1.32 6.48
C SER A 172 5.06 2.62 5.98
N THR A 173 3.95 2.99 6.61
CA THR A 173 3.29 4.29 6.48
C THR A 173 3.90 5.35 7.42
N ASP A 174 4.73 4.93 8.37
CA ASP A 174 5.44 5.85 9.26
C ASP A 174 6.66 6.44 8.55
N PRO A 175 7.15 7.63 8.94
CA PRO A 175 8.37 8.20 8.38
C PRO A 175 9.60 7.31 8.55
N ILE A 176 10.42 7.17 7.49
CA ILE A 176 11.62 6.32 7.49
C ILE A 176 12.62 6.67 8.61
N HIS A 177 12.65 7.91 9.08
CA HIS A 177 13.56 8.33 10.14
C HIS A 177 13.22 7.75 11.52
N PHE A 178 12.00 7.22 11.72
CA PHE A 178 11.62 6.49 12.95
C PHE A 178 12.22 5.08 13.03
N PHE A 179 12.82 4.58 11.96
CA PHE A 179 13.41 3.25 11.91
C PHE A 179 14.90 3.31 12.24
N GLU A 180 15.33 2.65 13.31
CA GLU A 180 16.76 2.44 13.59
C GLU A 180 17.40 1.58 12.49
N ASP A 181 16.76 0.46 12.16
CA ASP A 181 17.13 -0.39 11.03
C ASP A 181 16.28 -0.06 9.81
N LYS A 182 16.87 0.64 8.83
CA LYS A 182 16.20 1.03 7.59
C LYS A 182 15.72 -0.17 6.76
N LYS A 183 16.26 -1.38 6.96
CA LYS A 183 15.79 -2.60 6.29
C LYS A 183 14.42 -3.07 6.79
N LYS A 184 13.95 -2.55 7.93
CA LYS A 184 12.58 -2.78 8.42
C LYS A 184 11.56 -1.82 7.83
N TYR A 185 12.00 -0.77 7.14
CA TYR A 185 11.09 0.20 6.53
C TYR A 185 10.27 -0.41 5.39
N ILE A 186 10.88 -1.30 4.62
CA ILE A 186 10.27 -1.97 3.48
C ILE A 186 10.80 -3.41 3.37
N HIS A 187 9.88 -4.33 3.08
CA HIS A 187 10.15 -5.73 2.88
C HIS A 187 9.65 -6.17 1.51
N TYR A 188 10.51 -6.82 0.72
CA TYR A 188 10.13 -7.45 -0.55
C TYR A 188 9.84 -8.93 -0.32
N LEU A 189 8.67 -9.37 -0.78
CA LEU A 189 8.20 -10.75 -0.70
C LEU A 189 7.88 -11.26 -2.10
N TYR A 190 8.13 -12.54 -2.32
CA TYR A 190 7.96 -13.17 -3.64
C TYR A 190 7.03 -14.37 -3.52
N ALA A 191 5.96 -14.35 -4.31
CA ALA A 191 4.99 -15.43 -4.43
C ALA A 191 5.47 -16.49 -5.44
N GLU A 192 4.81 -17.64 -5.47
CA GLU A 192 5.20 -18.73 -6.37
C GLU A 192 4.71 -18.51 -7.81
N ASP A 193 3.56 -17.88 -7.95
CA ASP A 193 2.88 -17.61 -9.22
C ASP A 193 2.05 -16.33 -9.14
N ILE A 194 1.48 -15.93 -10.28
CA ILE A 194 0.68 -14.72 -10.43
C ILE A 194 -0.61 -14.74 -9.59
N ASN A 195 -1.23 -15.91 -9.41
CA ASN A 195 -2.46 -16.03 -8.63
C ASN A 195 -2.17 -15.85 -7.15
N SER A 196 -1.09 -16.47 -6.66
CA SER A 196 -0.62 -16.29 -5.29
C SER A 196 -0.23 -14.85 -5.02
N LEU A 197 0.46 -14.17 -5.96
CA LEU A 197 0.74 -12.74 -5.84
C LEU A 197 -0.55 -11.93 -5.70
N PHE A 198 -1.51 -12.17 -6.59
CA PHE A 198 -2.80 -11.49 -6.56
C PHE A 198 -3.52 -11.70 -5.22
N ASP A 199 -3.63 -12.95 -4.77
CA ASP A 199 -4.29 -13.31 -3.51
C ASP A 199 -3.64 -12.64 -2.31
N TRP A 200 -2.30 -12.62 -2.23
CA TRP A 200 -1.57 -11.96 -1.16
C TRP A 200 -1.81 -10.44 -1.17
N VAL A 201 -1.64 -9.80 -2.32
CA VAL A 201 -1.80 -8.34 -2.46
C VAL A 201 -3.23 -7.92 -2.13
N MET A 202 -4.22 -8.62 -2.66
CA MET A 202 -5.64 -8.31 -2.41
C MET A 202 -6.05 -8.59 -0.97
N SER A 203 -5.61 -9.72 -0.39
CA SER A 203 -5.93 -10.07 1.00
C SER A 203 -5.32 -9.08 1.98
N ILE A 204 -4.05 -8.70 1.82
CA ILE A 204 -3.40 -7.73 2.71
C ILE A 204 -4.11 -6.37 2.60
N ARG A 205 -4.43 -5.93 1.37
CA ARG A 205 -5.13 -4.66 1.14
C ARG A 205 -6.50 -4.64 1.82
N GLN A 206 -7.32 -5.68 1.61
CA GLN A 206 -8.65 -5.78 2.22
C GLN A 206 -8.59 -5.95 3.74
N GLY A 207 -7.59 -6.68 4.25
CA GLY A 207 -7.35 -6.84 5.67
C GLY A 207 -7.18 -5.49 6.39
N LYS A 208 -6.46 -4.55 5.76
CA LYS A 208 -6.30 -3.19 6.30
C LYS A 208 -7.61 -2.39 6.31
N VAL A 209 -8.45 -2.53 5.28
CA VAL A 209 -9.78 -1.88 5.25
C VAL A 209 -10.67 -2.39 6.40
N ASN A 210 -10.70 -3.70 6.62
CA ASN A 210 -11.49 -4.33 7.68
C ASN A 210 -11.09 -3.84 9.09
N ASN A 211 -9.78 -3.67 9.34
CA ASN A 211 -9.30 -3.16 10.62
C ASN A 211 -9.83 -1.75 10.93
N ILE A 212 -9.88 -0.88 9.91
CA ILE A 212 -10.38 0.48 10.05
C ILE A 212 -11.88 0.49 10.37
N ASN A 213 -12.69 -0.27 9.62
CA ASN A 213 -14.13 -0.36 9.87
C ASN A 213 -14.45 -0.90 11.27
N ASN A 214 -13.71 -1.90 11.75
CA ASN A 214 -13.87 -2.41 13.12
C ASN A 214 -13.56 -1.36 14.18
N ILE A 215 -12.55 -0.49 13.96
CA ILE A 215 -12.26 0.63 14.87
C ILE A 215 -13.42 1.63 14.88
N TYR A 216 -13.98 1.98 13.72
CA TYR A 216 -15.11 2.90 13.63
C TYR A 216 -16.39 2.34 14.27
N ILE A 217 -16.69 1.06 14.07
CA ILE A 217 -17.86 0.40 14.70
C ILE A 217 -17.70 0.37 16.23
N LYS A 218 -16.51 0.05 16.74
CA LYS A 218 -16.23 0.06 18.19
C LYS A 218 -16.38 1.46 18.79
N LYS A 219 -15.94 2.51 18.10
CA LYS A 219 -16.08 3.91 18.56
C LYS A 219 -17.53 4.42 18.57
N LYS A 220 -18.46 3.82 17.82
CA LYS A 220 -19.88 4.18 17.85
C LYS A 220 -20.70 3.46 18.93
N LYS A 221 -20.12 2.45 19.59
CA LYS A 221 -20.78 1.65 20.64
C LYS A 221 -20.38 2.05 22.07
N ASN A 222 -19.43 2.98 22.19
CA ASN A 222 -19.02 3.61 23.45
C ASN A 222 -19.38 5.10 23.38
#